data_AF-A0A838DWN9-F1
#
_entry.id   AF-A0A838DWN9-F1
#
_cell.length_a   1.000
_cell.length_b   1.000
_cell.length_c   1.000
_cell.angle_alpha   90.00
_cell.angle_beta   90.00
_cell.angle_gamma   90.00
#
_symmetry.space_group_name_H-M   'P 1'
#
loop_
_entity.id
_entity.type
_entity.pdbx_description
1 polymer ?
#
loop_
_entity_poly.entity_id
_entity_poly.type
_entity_poly.pdbx_seq_one_letter_code
_entity_poly.pdbx_strand_id
1 'polypeptide(L)'
;MNVFTPRTLYGLAIGGALCGGFLFYALYNDYIIIRLPSRGGIMIYEHPPVKRKNATFFYWHQGKLAFEEKMILSSTDMVFALTELVTHWLATVEQEGASVRRVNLDTVLLDRSGTEAFISFDRSPFIASQSTFQKLMWIEGLLKTLNEAGLSVHKVRFLMKSKPLVDPHLDFNHSYPLTGYDILPHQ
;
A
#
# COMPACT_ATOMS: atom_id res chain seq x y z
N MET A 1 50.10 40.74 25.64
CA MET A 1 50.23 40.42 24.21
C MET A 1 50.43 38.92 24.07
N ASN A 2 49.40 38.16 23.67
CA ASN A 2 49.52 36.72 23.48
C ASN A 2 50.15 36.43 22.12
N VAL A 3 51.38 35.89 22.13
CA VAL A 3 52.12 35.49 20.94
C VAL A 3 51.67 34.10 20.53
N PHE A 4 50.74 34.01 19.59
CA PHE A 4 50.46 32.74 18.90
C PHE A 4 51.65 32.41 17.99
N THR A 5 52.51 31.49 18.43
CA THR A 5 53.62 31.01 17.60
C THR A 5 53.08 30.23 16.39
N PRO A 6 53.72 30.30 15.21
CA PRO A 6 53.23 29.62 14.01
C PRO A 6 53.06 28.10 14.19
N ARG A 7 53.84 27.47 15.08
CA ARG A 7 53.70 26.04 15.43
C ARG A 7 52.36 25.69 16.10
N THR A 8 51.80 26.57 16.92
CA THR A 8 50.49 26.33 17.56
C THR A 8 49.36 26.47 16.54
N LEU A 9 49.52 27.33 15.53
CA LEU A 9 48.55 27.48 14.44
C LEU A 9 48.46 26.21 13.58
N TYR A 10 49.60 25.62 13.19
CA TYR A 10 49.61 24.37 12.42
C TYR A 10 49.03 23.19 13.21
N GLY A 11 49.33 23.10 14.51
CA GLY A 11 48.74 22.07 15.38
C GLY A 11 47.21 22.15 15.44
N LEU A 12 46.67 23.37 15.54
CA LEU A 12 45.21 23.59 15.52
C LEU A 12 44.59 23.24 14.16
N ALA A 13 45.25 23.58 13.06
CA ALA A 13 44.75 23.26 11.72
C ALA A 13 44.66 21.74 11.47
N ILE A 14 45.70 20.99 11.87
CA ILE A 14 45.73 19.53 11.71
C ILE A 14 44.69 18.87 12.64
N GLY A 15 44.60 19.32 13.89
CA GLY A 15 43.59 18.82 14.83
C GLY A 15 42.16 19.07 14.32
N GLY A 16 41.90 20.26 13.79
CA GLY A 16 40.60 20.60 13.19
C GLY A 16 40.25 19.72 11.99
N ALA A 17 41.21 19.46 11.10
CA ALA A 17 41.00 18.60 9.93
C ALA A 17 40.69 17.14 10.33
N LEU A 18 41.39 16.59 11.34
CA LEU A 18 41.15 15.24 11.84
C LEU A 18 39.77 15.11 12.51
N CYS A 19 39.41 16.06 13.38
CA CYS A 19 38.10 16.06 14.03
C CYS A 19 36.96 16.20 13.00
N GLY A 20 37.12 17.08 12.01
CA GLY A 20 36.15 17.25 10.94
C GLY A 20 35.98 16.00 10.07
N GLY A 21 37.09 15.36 9.69
CA GLY A 21 37.07 14.12 8.91
C GLY A 21 36.39 12.97 9.66
N PHE A 22 36.66 12.83 10.96
CA PHE A 22 36.01 11.80 11.78
C PHE A 22 34.49 12.01 11.89
N LEU A 23 34.05 13.24 12.12
CA LEU A 23 32.64 13.60 12.16
C LEU A 23 31.94 13.30 10.82
N PHE A 24 32.57 13.64 9.70
CA PHE A 24 32.03 13.36 8.37
C PHE A 24 31.91 11.86 8.09
N TYR A 25 32.94 11.08 8.45
CA TYR A 25 32.91 9.62 8.31
C TYR A 25 31.83 8.96 9.16
N ALA A 26 31.63 9.44 10.40
CA ALA A 26 30.59 8.95 11.29
C ALA A 26 29.18 9.28 10.80
N LEU A 27 28.99 10.44 10.15
CA LEU A 27 27.74 10.80 9.49
C LEU A 27 27.47 9.96 8.23
N TYR A 28 28.50 9.70 7.40
CA TYR A 28 28.36 8.92 6.17
C TYR A 28 27.95 7.45 6.41
N ASN A 29 28.38 6.87 7.53
CA ASN A 29 28.07 5.48 7.89
C ASN A 29 26.88 5.35 8.88
N ASP A 30 26.05 6.39 9.01
CA ASP A 30 24.88 6.40 9.89
C ASP A 30 25.16 6.08 11.38
N TYR A 31 26.39 6.28 11.87
CA TYR A 31 26.72 6.10 13.29
C TYR A 31 26.13 7.22 14.17
N ILE A 32 25.84 8.38 13.58
CA ILE A 32 25.29 9.55 14.28
C ILE A 32 23.95 9.92 13.66
N ILE A 33 22.85 9.70 14.40
CA ILE A 33 21.51 10.13 14.02
C ILE A 33 21.25 11.51 14.62
N ILE A 34 21.43 12.58 13.83
CA ILE A 34 21.06 13.94 14.26
C ILE A 34 19.54 14.09 14.11
N ARG A 35 18.80 13.90 15.22
CA ARG A 35 17.38 14.27 15.29
C ARG A 35 17.28 15.79 15.46
N LEU A 36 17.21 16.53 14.36
CA LEU A 36 16.85 17.94 14.43
C LEU A 36 15.45 18.07 15.04
N PRO A 37 15.23 18.95 16.03
CA PRO A 37 13.89 19.31 16.46
C PRO A 37 13.25 20.10 15.32
N SER A 38 12.52 19.37 14.45
CA SER A 38 11.65 20.00 13.48
C SER A 38 10.69 20.90 14.25
N ARG A 39 10.75 22.21 14.00
CA ARG A 39 9.65 23.15 14.32
C ARG A 39 8.47 22.86 13.40
N GLY A 40 8.02 21.61 13.36
CA GLY A 40 6.68 21.26 12.93
C GLY A 40 5.80 21.47 14.14
N GLY A 41 4.87 22.42 14.06
CA GLY A 41 3.75 22.42 14.99
C GLY A 41 3.18 21.01 15.01
N ILE A 42 2.79 20.54 16.19
CA ILE A 42 2.04 19.29 16.32
C ILE A 42 0.76 19.50 15.50
N MET A 43 0.77 19.10 14.22
CA MET A 43 -0.47 18.80 13.55
C MET A 43 -1.01 17.62 14.32
N ILE A 44 -1.91 17.92 15.26
CA ILE A 44 -2.82 16.94 15.78
C ILE A 44 -3.58 16.49 14.53
N TYR A 45 -3.12 15.40 13.92
CA TYR A 45 -3.93 14.66 12.99
C TYR A 45 -5.12 14.20 13.83
N GLU A 46 -6.20 14.97 13.80
CA GLU A 46 -7.49 14.48 14.24
C GLU A 46 -7.72 13.21 13.44
N HIS A 47 -7.56 12.07 14.11
CA HIS A 47 -7.90 10.81 13.50
C HIS A 47 -9.38 10.93 13.12
N PRO A 48 -9.71 10.78 11.82
CA PRO A 48 -11.09 10.91 11.38
C PRO A 48 -11.97 9.98 12.21
N PRO A 49 -13.20 10.39 12.56
CA PRO A 49 -14.06 9.61 13.43
C PRO A 49 -14.23 8.20 12.87
N VAL A 50 -13.66 7.22 13.58
CA VAL A 50 -13.68 5.81 13.17
C VAL A 50 -14.94 5.16 13.72
N LYS A 51 -15.77 4.61 12.83
CA LYS A 51 -16.95 3.82 13.19
C LYS A 51 -16.67 2.35 12.93
N ARG A 52 -17.18 1.47 13.78
CA ARG A 52 -17.13 0.02 13.52
C ARG A 52 -18.27 -0.35 12.57
N LYS A 53 -17.96 -1.07 11.49
CA LYS A 53 -18.93 -1.59 10.52
C LYS A 53 -18.58 -3.04 10.20
N ASN A 54 -19.57 -3.90 10.02
CA ASN A 54 -19.34 -5.24 9.48
C ASN A 54 -19.16 -5.13 7.95
N ALA A 55 -18.13 -5.78 7.43
CA ALA A 55 -17.87 -5.88 6.00
C ALA A 55 -17.82 -7.35 5.59
N THR A 56 -18.37 -7.63 4.41
CA THR A 56 -18.42 -8.96 3.81
C THR A 56 -17.29 -9.10 2.80
N PHE A 57 -16.41 -10.07 3.01
CA PHE A 57 -15.26 -10.37 2.17
C PHE A 57 -15.55 -11.57 1.30
N PHE A 58 -15.58 -11.39 -0.01
CA PHE A 58 -15.83 -12.46 -0.99
C PHE A 58 -14.53 -13.00 -1.55
N TYR A 59 -14.40 -14.32 -1.67
CA TYR A 59 -13.23 -14.96 -2.24
C TYR A 59 -13.59 -16.27 -2.93
N TRP A 60 -12.80 -16.66 -3.93
CA TRP A 60 -13.01 -17.91 -4.65
C TRP A 60 -12.18 -19.03 -4.06
N HIS A 61 -12.83 -20.07 -3.54
CA HIS A 61 -12.16 -21.22 -2.95
C HIS A 61 -12.87 -22.52 -3.36
N GLN A 62 -12.09 -23.54 -3.73
CA GLN A 62 -12.59 -24.87 -4.09
C GLN A 62 -13.75 -24.87 -5.13
N GLY A 63 -13.69 -23.97 -6.11
CA GLY A 63 -14.67 -23.92 -7.20
C GLY A 63 -15.99 -23.26 -6.82
N LYS A 64 -16.06 -22.56 -5.69
CA LYS A 64 -17.23 -21.77 -5.26
C LYS A 64 -16.81 -20.39 -4.78
N LEU A 65 -17.72 -19.44 -4.92
CA LEU A 65 -17.58 -18.12 -4.31
C LEU A 65 -18.02 -18.23 -2.85
N ALA A 66 -17.07 -18.10 -1.93
CA ALA A 66 -17.30 -18.08 -0.50
C ALA A 66 -17.28 -16.63 0.00
N PHE A 67 -17.81 -16.41 1.21
CA PHE A 67 -17.75 -15.12 1.88
C PHE A 67 -17.52 -15.27 3.38
N GLU A 68 -16.95 -14.22 3.98
CA GLU A 68 -16.73 -14.11 5.42
C GLU A 68 -17.07 -12.70 5.88
N GLU A 69 -17.77 -12.57 7.02
CA GLU A 69 -18.06 -11.27 7.62
C GLU A 69 -17.02 -10.94 8.69
N LYS A 70 -16.39 -9.77 8.58
CA LYS A 70 -15.47 -9.26 9.62
C LYS A 70 -15.83 -7.84 10.00
N MET A 71 -15.60 -7.52 11.27
CA MET A 71 -15.73 -6.15 11.77
C MET A 71 -14.50 -5.34 11.34
N ILE A 72 -14.72 -4.24 10.64
CA ILE A 72 -13.68 -3.31 10.21
C ILE A 72 -13.90 -1.91 10.78
N LEU A 73 -12.82 -1.14 10.78
CA LEU A 73 -12.81 0.28 11.09
C LEU A 73 -13.16 1.07 9.83
N SER A 74 -14.39 1.58 9.79
CA SER A 74 -14.88 2.47 8.75
C SER A 74 -14.47 3.91 9.07
N SER A 75 -13.72 4.53 8.18
CA SER A 75 -13.35 5.95 8.23
C SER A 75 -14.18 6.75 7.23
N THR A 76 -14.26 8.06 7.45
CA THR A 76 -14.83 9.00 6.46
C THR A 76 -13.86 9.22 5.28
N ASP A 77 -12.57 8.97 5.49
CA ASP A 77 -11.56 9.00 4.44
C ASP A 77 -11.65 7.73 3.57
N MET A 78 -11.99 7.93 2.30
CA MET A 78 -12.19 6.87 1.32
C MET A 78 -10.90 6.13 0.97
N VAL A 79 -9.76 6.83 0.92
CA VAL A 79 -8.47 6.18 0.64
C VAL A 79 -8.10 5.25 1.79
N PHE A 80 -8.30 5.72 3.02
CA PHE A 80 -8.10 4.89 4.21
C PHE A 80 -9.07 3.69 4.23
N ALA A 81 -10.36 3.91 3.97
CA ALA A 81 -11.37 2.85 3.94
C ALA A 81 -11.05 1.77 2.88
N LEU A 82 -10.63 2.17 1.68
CA LEU A 82 -10.17 1.24 0.64
C LEU A 82 -8.92 0.49 1.05
N THR A 83 -7.95 1.18 1.65
CA THR A 83 -6.69 0.58 2.10
C THR A 83 -6.95 -0.52 3.12
N GLU A 84 -7.79 -0.24 4.13
CA GLU A 84 -8.20 -1.21 5.14
C GLU A 84 -8.94 -2.40 4.51
N LEU A 85 -9.94 -2.13 3.66
CA LEU A 85 -10.73 -3.18 3.00
C LEU A 85 -9.87 -4.10 2.15
N VAL A 86 -9.01 -3.56 1.30
CA VAL A 86 -8.16 -4.35 0.41
C VAL A 86 -7.12 -5.14 1.22
N THR A 87 -6.56 -4.54 2.27
CA THR A 87 -5.60 -5.23 3.16
C THR A 87 -6.26 -6.40 3.89
N HIS A 88 -7.45 -6.19 4.47
CA HIS A 88 -8.21 -7.25 5.12
C HIS A 88 -8.66 -8.34 4.14
N TRP A 89 -9.04 -7.95 2.92
CA TRP A 89 -9.41 -8.89 1.87
C TRP A 89 -8.22 -9.77 1.47
N LEU A 90 -7.04 -9.18 1.21
CA LEU A 90 -5.82 -9.93 0.89
C LEU A 90 -5.44 -10.91 2.01
N ALA A 91 -5.53 -10.47 3.27
CA ALA A 91 -5.27 -11.33 4.43
C ALA A 91 -6.27 -12.50 4.50
N THR A 92 -7.54 -12.26 4.19
CA THR A 92 -8.58 -13.31 4.16
C THR A 92 -8.32 -14.33 3.06
N VAL A 93 -8.01 -13.87 1.84
CA VAL A 93 -7.69 -14.75 0.72
C VAL A 93 -6.42 -15.58 0.99
N GLU A 94 -5.42 -15.00 1.67
CA GLU A 94 -4.21 -15.71 2.09
C GLU A 94 -4.54 -16.78 3.14
N GLN A 95 -5.29 -16.43 4.19
CA GLN A 95 -5.68 -17.34 5.27
C GLN A 95 -6.45 -18.55 4.76
N GLU A 96 -7.40 -18.34 3.84
CA GLU A 96 -8.23 -19.39 3.27
C GLU A 96 -7.53 -20.19 2.16
N GLY A 97 -6.27 -19.88 1.84
CA GLY A 97 -5.54 -20.55 0.76
C GLY A 97 -6.16 -20.34 -0.62
N ALA A 98 -6.95 -19.28 -0.80
CA ALA A 98 -7.56 -18.89 -2.06
C ALA A 98 -6.56 -18.16 -2.99
N SER A 99 -5.41 -17.72 -2.46
CA SER A 99 -4.29 -17.20 -3.27
C SER A 99 -3.15 -18.22 -3.37
N VAL A 100 -2.56 -18.32 -4.55
CA VAL A 100 -1.36 -19.14 -4.78
C VAL A 100 -0.09 -18.42 -4.31
N ARG A 101 -0.14 -17.10 -4.14
CA ARG A 101 0.99 -16.28 -3.70
C ARG A 101 0.56 -15.26 -2.67
N ARG A 102 1.43 -15.01 -1.70
CA ARG A 102 1.29 -13.88 -0.78
C ARG A 102 1.53 -12.57 -1.54
N VAL A 103 0.58 -11.65 -1.43
CA VAL A 103 0.58 -10.34 -2.08
C VAL A 103 0.20 -9.32 -1.02
N ASN A 104 0.91 -8.20 -1.02
CA ASN A 104 0.59 -7.10 -0.13
C ASN A 104 0.08 -5.91 -0.93
N LEU A 105 -0.78 -5.12 -0.30
CA LEU A 105 -1.15 -3.81 -0.79
C LEU A 105 0.07 -2.88 -0.69
N ASP A 106 0.40 -2.22 -1.79
CA ASP A 106 1.48 -1.23 -1.86
C ASP A 106 0.90 0.17 -1.65
N THR A 107 -0.02 0.60 -2.53
CA THR A 107 -0.65 1.92 -2.45
C THR A 107 -2.08 1.90 -2.98
N VAL A 108 -2.92 2.78 -2.43
CA VAL A 108 -4.25 3.08 -2.96
C VAL A 108 -4.32 4.57 -3.26
N LEU A 109 -4.81 4.91 -4.45
CA LEU A 109 -5.08 6.29 -4.86
C LEU A 109 -6.49 6.39 -5.42
N LEU A 110 -7.04 7.60 -5.41
CA LEU A 110 -8.30 7.94 -6.06
C LEU A 110 -8.03 8.90 -7.20
N ASP A 111 -8.89 8.84 -8.23
CA ASP A 111 -8.97 9.91 -9.22
C ASP A 111 -9.48 11.21 -8.57
N ARG A 112 -9.47 12.30 -9.34
CA ARG A 112 -9.92 13.62 -8.86
C ARG A 112 -11.41 13.66 -8.51
N SER A 113 -12.22 12.78 -9.11
CA SER A 113 -13.67 12.68 -8.88
C SER A 113 -14.05 11.73 -7.74
N GLY A 114 -13.11 10.94 -7.21
CA GLY A 114 -13.38 9.86 -6.27
C GLY A 114 -14.12 8.67 -6.87
N THR A 115 -14.21 8.58 -8.21
CA THR A 115 -15.00 7.57 -8.93
C THR A 115 -14.19 6.34 -9.35
N GLU A 116 -12.90 6.53 -9.59
CA GLU A 116 -11.95 5.47 -9.94
C GLU A 116 -10.91 5.32 -8.82
N ALA A 117 -10.72 4.09 -8.36
CA ALA A 117 -9.65 3.74 -7.43
C ALA A 117 -8.49 3.04 -8.17
N PHE A 118 -7.27 3.46 -7.87
CA PHE A 118 -6.05 2.81 -8.33
C PHE A 118 -5.48 1.98 -7.18
N ILE A 119 -5.46 0.67 -7.34
CA ILE A 119 -4.98 -0.27 -6.33
C ILE A 119 -3.67 -0.88 -6.81
N SER A 120 -2.56 -0.52 -6.17
CA SER A 120 -1.23 -1.03 -6.47
C SER A 120 -0.84 -2.14 -5.51
N PHE A 121 -0.34 -3.25 -6.06
CA PHE A 121 0.22 -4.36 -5.30
C PHE A 121 1.75 -4.38 -5.35
N ASP A 122 2.37 -5.00 -4.35
CA ASP A 122 3.84 -5.18 -4.30
C ASP A 122 4.37 -6.11 -5.40
N ARG A 123 3.54 -7.05 -5.85
CA ARG A 123 3.81 -8.03 -6.92
C ARG A 123 2.52 -8.49 -7.59
N SER A 124 2.65 -9.22 -8.70
CA SER A 124 1.49 -9.82 -9.36
C SER A 124 0.86 -10.91 -8.47
N PRO A 125 -0.47 -10.88 -8.27
CA PRO A 125 -1.19 -11.95 -7.58
C PRO A 125 -1.28 -13.24 -8.41
N PHE A 126 -0.91 -13.18 -9.69
CA PHE A 126 -1.08 -14.29 -10.61
C PHE A 126 0.22 -15.02 -10.91
N ILE A 127 0.07 -16.30 -11.25
CA ILE A 127 1.15 -17.12 -11.81
C ILE A 127 0.81 -17.54 -13.24
N ALA A 128 1.83 -17.83 -14.03
CA ALA A 128 1.66 -18.18 -15.44
C ALA A 128 0.82 -19.45 -15.65
N SER A 129 0.82 -20.39 -14.68
CA SER A 129 0.06 -21.64 -14.76
C SER A 129 -1.40 -21.53 -14.31
N GLN A 130 -1.84 -20.40 -13.76
CA GLN A 130 -3.24 -20.20 -13.39
C GLN A 130 -4.09 -20.01 -14.65
N SER A 131 -5.28 -20.62 -14.64
CA SER A 131 -6.24 -20.40 -15.72
C SER A 131 -6.78 -18.98 -15.68
N THR A 132 -7.18 -18.45 -16.84
CA THR A 132 -7.84 -17.13 -16.93
C THR A 132 -9.05 -17.03 -16.01
N PHE A 133 -9.82 -18.12 -15.88
CA PHE A 133 -10.95 -18.21 -14.99
C PHE A 133 -10.56 -18.01 -13.51
N GLN A 134 -9.50 -18.67 -13.03
CA GLN A 134 -9.05 -18.49 -11.64
C GLN A 134 -8.61 -17.05 -11.37
N LYS A 135 -7.91 -16.42 -12.31
CA LYS A 135 -7.50 -15.01 -12.21
C LYS A 135 -8.71 -14.08 -12.16
N LEU A 136 -9.70 -14.32 -13.01
CA LEU A 136 -10.96 -13.57 -13.01
C LEU A 136 -11.72 -13.73 -11.70
N MET A 137 -11.82 -14.95 -11.16
CA MET A 137 -12.52 -15.18 -9.89
C MET A 137 -11.82 -14.52 -8.69
N TRP A 138 -10.49 -14.41 -8.74
CA TRP A 138 -9.73 -13.64 -7.75
C TRP A 138 -10.09 -12.14 -7.83
N ILE A 139 -10.11 -11.58 -9.04
CA ILE A 139 -10.49 -10.17 -9.28
C ILE A 139 -11.95 -9.93 -8.84
N GLU A 140 -12.85 -10.83 -9.23
CA GLU A 140 -14.27 -10.76 -8.92
C GLU A 140 -14.54 -10.75 -7.41
N GLY A 141 -13.81 -11.56 -6.63
CA GLY A 141 -13.91 -11.55 -5.17
C GLY A 141 -13.57 -10.17 -4.58
N LEU A 142 -12.53 -9.52 -5.08
CA LEU A 142 -12.16 -8.17 -4.64
C LEU A 142 -13.20 -7.14 -5.07
N LEU A 143 -13.63 -7.16 -6.33
CA LEU A 143 -14.62 -6.20 -6.84
C LEU A 143 -15.95 -6.32 -6.08
N LYS A 144 -16.44 -7.54 -5.84
CA LYS A 144 -17.65 -7.78 -5.03
C LYS A 144 -17.51 -7.28 -3.60
N THR A 145 -16.36 -7.52 -2.97
CA THR A 145 -16.08 -7.01 -1.62
C THR A 145 -16.15 -5.48 -1.57
N LEU A 146 -15.55 -4.81 -2.56
CA LEU A 146 -15.56 -3.35 -2.64
C LEU A 146 -16.97 -2.80 -2.94
N ASN A 147 -17.74 -3.49 -3.79
CA ASN A 147 -19.10 -3.12 -4.12
C ASN A 147 -20.04 -3.25 -2.91
N GLU A 148 -19.98 -4.38 -2.20
CA GLU A 148 -20.80 -4.65 -1.01
C GLU A 148 -20.48 -3.71 0.15
N ALA A 149 -19.24 -3.22 0.24
CA ALA A 149 -18.86 -2.21 1.22
C ALA A 149 -19.64 -0.88 1.08
N GLY A 150 -20.25 -0.63 -0.10
CA GLY A 150 -21.06 0.55 -0.38
C GLY A 150 -20.22 1.83 -0.51
N LEU A 151 -19.01 1.71 -1.05
CA LEU A 151 -18.14 2.86 -1.34
C LEU A 151 -18.65 3.59 -2.58
N SER A 152 -18.36 4.89 -2.69
CA SER A 152 -18.74 5.70 -3.86
C SER A 152 -17.87 5.46 -5.10
N VAL A 153 -16.85 4.60 -5.00
CA VAL A 153 -16.03 4.19 -6.15
C VAL A 153 -16.89 3.34 -7.08
N HIS A 154 -16.72 3.50 -8.38
CA HIS A 154 -17.45 2.72 -9.38
C HIS A 154 -16.52 1.82 -10.22
N LYS A 155 -15.24 2.16 -10.29
CA LYS A 155 -14.25 1.42 -11.08
C LYS A 155 -12.93 1.30 -10.34
N VAL A 156 -12.22 0.21 -10.60
CA VAL A 156 -10.92 -0.09 -10.01
C VAL A 156 -9.93 -0.36 -11.12
N ARG A 157 -8.76 0.27 -11.04
CA ARG A 157 -7.61 -0.04 -11.89
C ARG A 157 -6.55 -0.75 -11.07
N PHE A 158 -6.15 -1.92 -11.54
CA PHE A 158 -5.13 -2.74 -10.87
C PHE A 158 -3.74 -2.40 -11.37
N LEU A 159 -2.86 -2.09 -10.42
CA LEU A 159 -1.48 -1.72 -10.64
C LEU A 159 -0.53 -2.68 -9.90
N MET A 160 0.71 -2.72 -10.33
CA MET A 160 1.83 -3.33 -9.62
C MET A 160 2.98 -2.33 -9.58
N LYS A 161 3.40 -1.93 -8.38
CA LYS A 161 4.43 -0.89 -8.18
C LYS A 161 4.16 0.37 -9.03
N SER A 162 2.94 0.88 -8.94
CA SER A 162 2.45 2.08 -9.65
C SER A 162 2.44 2.01 -11.19
N LYS A 163 2.55 0.80 -11.78
CA LYS A 163 2.37 0.58 -13.22
C LYS A 163 1.16 -0.33 -13.45
N PRO A 164 0.48 -0.28 -14.61
CA PRO A 164 -0.57 -1.25 -14.93
C PRO A 164 -0.10 -2.68 -14.66
N LEU A 165 -0.94 -3.48 -14.01
CA LEU A 165 -0.65 -4.89 -13.80
C LEU A 165 -0.48 -5.57 -15.17
N VAL A 166 0.54 -6.40 -15.34
CA VAL A 166 0.79 -7.07 -16.63
C VAL A 166 0.45 -8.54 -16.50
N ASP A 167 -0.43 -9.03 -17.36
CA ASP A 167 -0.76 -10.45 -17.47
C ASP A 167 -0.90 -10.86 -18.96
N PRO A 168 -0.48 -12.08 -19.36
CA PRO A 168 -0.64 -12.54 -20.74
C PRO A 168 -2.09 -12.80 -21.18
N HIS A 169 -3.03 -12.93 -20.24
CA HIS A 169 -4.41 -13.35 -20.53
C HIS A 169 -5.46 -12.31 -20.17
N LEU A 170 -5.11 -11.34 -19.32
CA LEU A 170 -6.01 -10.31 -18.84
C LEU A 170 -5.41 -8.92 -19.09
N ASP A 171 -6.25 -7.99 -19.54
CA ASP A 171 -5.84 -6.62 -19.86
C ASP A 171 -6.17 -5.66 -18.72
N PHE A 172 -5.13 -5.20 -18.00
CA PHE A 172 -5.26 -4.21 -16.93
C PHE A 172 -4.89 -2.79 -17.35
N ASN A 173 -4.81 -2.50 -18.65
CA ASN A 173 -4.70 -1.13 -19.15
C ASN A 173 -6.01 -0.34 -19.00
N HIS A 174 -7.10 -1.02 -18.60
CA HIS A 174 -8.41 -0.43 -18.39
C HIS A 174 -8.90 -0.68 -16.96
N SER A 175 -9.83 0.17 -16.52
CA SER A 175 -10.45 0.06 -15.21
C SER A 175 -11.61 -0.93 -15.26
N TYR A 176 -11.73 -1.74 -14.22
CA TYR A 176 -12.76 -2.76 -14.04
C TYR A 176 -13.93 -2.17 -13.25
N PRO A 177 -15.19 -2.36 -13.67
CA PRO A 177 -16.34 -1.89 -12.92
C PRO A 177 -16.53 -2.69 -11.62
N LEU A 178 -16.94 -2.02 -10.53
CA LEU A 178 -17.22 -2.70 -9.25
C LEU A 178 -18.42 -3.64 -9.31
N THR A 179 -19.34 -3.42 -10.26
CA THR A 179 -20.45 -4.33 -10.52
C THR A 179 -19.98 -5.72 -10.97
N GLY A 180 -18.68 -5.89 -11.24
CA GLY A 180 -18.11 -7.12 -11.75
C GLY A 180 -18.38 -7.28 -13.23
N TYR A 181 -18.04 -8.45 -13.74
CA TYR A 181 -18.54 -8.91 -15.02
C TYR A 181 -19.73 -9.84 -14.75
N ASP A 182 -20.83 -9.70 -15.51
CA ASP A 182 -21.99 -10.59 -15.45
C ASP A 182 -21.66 -12.00 -16.00
N ILE A 183 -20.62 -12.67 -15.48
CA ILE A 183 -20.14 -13.97 -15.97
C ILE A 183 -20.82 -15.15 -15.27
N LEU A 184 -21.66 -14.90 -14.26
CA LEU A 184 -22.42 -15.96 -13.61
C LEU A 184 -23.91 -15.74 -13.85
N PRO A 185 -24.59 -16.65 -14.58
CA PRO A 185 -26.04 -16.66 -14.56
C PRO A 185 -26.49 -16.90 -13.12
N HIS A 186 -27.46 -16.12 -12.66
CA HIS A 186 -28.18 -16.38 -11.42
C HIS A 186 -28.60 -17.86 -11.40
N GLN A 187 -27.95 -18.66 -10.56
CA GLN A 187 -28.38 -20.01 -10.22
C GLN A 187 -29.08 -19.98 -8.87
#